data_AF-A0A817ZQH2-F1
#
_entry.id   AF-A0A817ZQH2-F1
#
_cell.length_a   1.000
_cell.length_b   1.000
_cell.length_c   1.000
_cell.angle_alpha   90.00
_cell.angle_beta   90.00
_cell.angle_gamma   90.00
#
_symmetry.space_group_name_H-M   'P 1'
#
loop_
_entity.id
_entity.type
_entity.pdbx_description
1 polymer ?
#
loop_
_entity_poly.entity_id
_entity_poly.type
_entity_poly.pdbx_seq_one_letter_code
_entity_poly.pdbx_strand_id
1 'polypeptide(L)'
;MFLYISIDFLFNLYPHLLRIFIPSFLMQCFINTPTSYFRVMDNFTGLIEFIIGINWSLFYTSKTQLERLQFRQIWVTLCVILWSLRLGGFLVYRMFVLGPLDTRIDDIAKKYGRFSVIAFWLCPHAFWSVICCLPIALIHAFPMANVKFNILDLI
;
A
#
# COMPACT_ATOMS: atom_id res chain seq x y z
N MET A 1 9.95 0.87 -30.95
CA MET A 1 10.26 -0.21 -29.98
C MET A 1 9.15 -0.23 -28.95
N PHE A 2 8.03 -0.87 -29.29
CA PHE A 2 6.87 -0.97 -28.39
C PHE A 2 7.18 -2.02 -27.34
N LEU A 3 7.08 -1.65 -26.06
CA LEU A 3 7.10 -2.59 -24.94
C LEU A 3 5.95 -3.58 -25.13
N TYR A 4 6.24 -4.81 -25.57
CA TYR A 4 5.30 -5.91 -25.43
C TYR A 4 5.29 -6.29 -23.94
N ILE A 5 4.35 -5.73 -23.19
CA ILE A 5 4.02 -6.27 -21.86
C ILE A 5 3.45 -7.67 -22.14
N SER A 6 4.18 -8.72 -21.75
CA SER A 6 3.72 -10.09 -21.96
C SER A 6 2.49 -10.38 -21.08
N ILE A 7 1.62 -11.26 -21.56
CA ILE A 7 0.48 -11.73 -20.78
C ILE A 7 0.97 -12.38 -19.46
N ASP A 8 2.10 -13.08 -19.50
CA ASP A 8 2.75 -13.67 -18.32
C ASP A 8 3.19 -12.62 -17.29
N PHE A 9 3.64 -11.46 -17.74
CA PHE A 9 4.00 -10.35 -16.85
C PHE A 9 2.76 -9.90 -16.05
N LEU A 10 1.63 -9.72 -16.73
CA LEU A 10 0.38 -9.31 -16.09
C LEU A 10 -0.15 -10.39 -15.14
N PHE A 11 -0.09 -11.67 -15.54
CA PHE A 11 -0.52 -12.78 -14.68
C PHE A 11 0.31 -12.90 -13.39
N ASN A 12 1.61 -12.62 -13.46
CA ASN A 12 2.46 -12.64 -12.27
C ASN A 12 2.27 -11.40 -11.40
N LEU A 13 2.04 -10.21 -11.97
CA LEU A 13 1.90 -8.96 -11.20
C LEU A 13 0.52 -8.78 -10.56
N TYR A 14 -0.54 -9.09 -11.29
CA TYR A 14 -1.94 -8.98 -10.86
C TYR A 14 -2.23 -9.52 -9.44
N PRO A 15 -1.79 -10.74 -9.06
CA PRO A 15 -2.03 -11.25 -7.72
C PRO A 15 -1.42 -10.36 -6.61
N HIS A 16 -0.26 -9.73 -6.85
CA HIS A 16 0.34 -8.84 -5.85
C HIS A 16 -0.43 -7.52 -5.74
N LEU A 17 -0.88 -6.96 -6.87
CA LEU A 17 -1.68 -5.73 -6.89
C LEU A 17 -3.02 -5.92 -6.17
N LEU A 18 -3.70 -7.05 -6.38
CA LEU A 18 -4.94 -7.38 -5.66
C LEU A 18 -4.74 -7.43 -4.15
N ARG A 19 -3.64 -8.06 -3.69
CA ARG A 19 -3.34 -8.19 -2.25
C ARG A 19 -3.01 -6.86 -1.58
N ILE A 20 -2.57 -5.87 -2.35
CA ILE A 20 -2.38 -4.50 -1.88
C ILE A 20 -3.71 -3.74 -1.91
N PHE A 21 -4.46 -3.88 -3.00
CA PHE A 21 -5.71 -3.15 -3.22
C PHE A 21 -6.82 -3.58 -2.24
N ILE A 22 -7.00 -4.88 -2.00
CA ILE A 22 -8.10 -5.39 -1.18
C ILE A 22 -8.07 -4.83 0.26
N PRO A 23 -6.96 -4.92 1.02
CA PRO A 23 -6.87 -4.31 2.34
C PRO A 23 -7.12 -2.80 2.32
N SER A 24 -6.62 -2.10 1.31
CA SER A 24 -6.84 -0.66 1.16
C SER A 24 -8.31 -0.34 0.92
N PHE A 25 -8.96 -1.03 -0.02
CA PHE A 25 -10.38 -0.84 -0.32
C PHE A 25 -11.27 -1.15 0.90
N LEU A 26 -11.00 -2.26 1.60
CA LEU A 26 -11.74 -2.62 2.82
C LEU A 26 -11.56 -1.56 3.91
N MET A 27 -10.34 -1.07 4.10
CA MET A 27 -10.05 -0.02 5.06
C MET A 27 -10.81 1.27 4.72
N GLN A 28 -10.84 1.68 3.44
CA GLN A 28 -11.59 2.85 3.02
C GLN A 28 -13.10 2.70 3.26
N CYS A 29 -13.67 1.55 2.92
CA CYS A 29 -15.08 1.27 3.11
C CYS A 29 -15.49 1.24 4.59
N PHE A 30 -14.73 0.54 5.43
CA PHE A 30 -15.16 0.19 6.79
C PHE A 30 -14.56 1.04 7.90
N ILE A 31 -13.45 1.73 7.64
CA ILE A 31 -12.77 2.55 8.65
C ILE A 31 -12.84 4.01 8.23
N ASN A 32 -12.10 4.43 7.21
CA ASN A 32 -11.96 5.87 6.91
C ASN A 32 -13.27 6.55 6.51
N THR A 33 -14.09 5.92 5.65
CA THR A 33 -15.37 6.52 5.24
C THR A 33 -16.30 6.76 6.44
N PRO A 34 -16.58 5.75 7.30
CA PRO A 34 -17.42 5.98 8.48
C PRO A 34 -16.75 6.86 9.54
N THR A 35 -15.45 6.70 9.83
CA THR A 35 -14.79 7.53 10.85
C THR A 35 -14.72 8.99 10.44
N SER A 36 -14.57 9.25 9.13
CA SER A 36 -14.63 10.61 8.57
C SER A 36 -16.05 11.17 8.60
N TYR A 37 -17.06 10.35 8.28
CA TYR A 37 -18.47 10.74 8.38
C TYR A 37 -18.87 11.11 9.82
N PHE A 38 -18.42 10.33 10.81
CA PHE A 38 -18.69 10.57 12.23
C PHE A 38 -17.69 11.53 12.89
N ARG A 39 -16.72 12.09 12.14
CA ARG A 39 -15.71 13.04 12.62
C ARG A 39 -14.89 12.52 13.81
N VAL A 40 -14.69 11.21 13.85
CA VAL A 40 -13.91 10.55 14.90
C VAL A 40 -12.44 10.58 14.52
N MET A 41 -12.12 10.19 13.27
CA MET A 41 -10.76 10.01 12.77
C MET A 41 -10.75 10.13 11.24
N ASP A 42 -9.73 10.78 10.68
CA ASP A 42 -9.75 11.14 9.25
C ASP A 42 -8.70 10.46 8.36
N ASN A 43 -7.71 9.69 8.86
CA ASN A 43 -6.70 9.10 7.96
C ASN A 43 -5.74 8.05 8.57
N PHE A 44 -6.12 6.77 8.63
CA PHE A 44 -5.20 5.67 9.00
C PHE A 44 -4.50 4.99 7.82
N THR A 45 -4.78 5.52 6.63
CA THR A 45 -4.49 4.92 5.34
C THR A 45 -3.03 4.52 5.20
N GLY A 46 -2.12 5.43 5.53
CA GLY A 46 -0.68 5.20 5.35
C GLY A 46 -0.03 4.22 6.32
N LEU A 47 -0.70 3.75 7.38
CA LEU A 47 -0.10 2.83 8.36
C LEU A 47 -0.61 1.41 8.19
N ILE A 48 -1.93 1.24 8.22
CA ILE A 48 -2.54 -0.09 8.32
C ILE A 48 -2.54 -0.79 6.96
N GLU A 49 -2.90 -0.08 5.89
CA GLU A 49 -3.11 -0.72 4.59
C GLU A 49 -1.79 -1.12 3.92
N PHE A 50 -0.74 -0.31 4.05
CA PHE A 50 0.56 -0.58 3.46
C PHE A 50 1.25 -1.76 4.13
N ILE A 51 1.23 -1.80 5.46
CA ILE A 51 1.83 -2.90 6.22
C ILE A 51 1.09 -4.20 5.88
N ILE A 52 -0.24 -4.23 5.94
CA ILE A 52 -1.00 -5.46 5.67
C ILE A 52 -0.82 -5.91 4.22
N GLY A 53 -1.00 -5.00 3.25
CA GLY A 53 -0.97 -5.33 1.83
C GLY A 53 0.40 -5.85 1.36
N ILE A 54 1.49 -5.24 1.82
CA ILE A 54 2.85 -5.65 1.43
C ILE A 54 3.25 -6.97 2.11
N ASN A 55 2.92 -7.15 3.39
CA ASN A 55 3.21 -8.41 4.09
C ASN A 55 2.41 -9.57 3.48
N TRP A 56 1.16 -9.33 3.08
CA TRP A 56 0.36 -10.35 2.38
C TRP A 56 0.94 -10.68 1.00
N SER A 57 1.41 -9.67 0.27
CA SER A 57 2.10 -9.86 -1.01
C SER A 57 3.42 -10.67 -0.85
N LEU A 58 4.20 -10.39 0.19
CA LEU A 58 5.43 -11.13 0.52
C LEU A 58 5.12 -12.58 0.94
N PHE A 59 4.09 -12.78 1.76
CA PHE A 59 3.65 -14.12 2.17
C PHE A 59 3.19 -14.95 0.98
N TYR A 60 2.48 -14.36 0.03
CA TYR A 60 2.11 -15.05 -1.20
C TYR A 60 3.34 -15.47 -2.01
N THR A 61 4.30 -14.57 -2.17
CA THR A 61 5.59 -14.85 -2.83
C THR A 61 6.30 -16.04 -2.15
N SER A 62 6.31 -16.09 -0.82
CA SER A 62 6.92 -17.17 -0.04
C SER A 62 6.28 -18.54 -0.25
N LYS A 63 5.01 -18.57 -0.71
CA LYS A 63 4.25 -19.81 -0.94
C LYS A 63 4.33 -20.26 -2.40
N THR A 64 4.42 -19.32 -3.34
CA THR A 64 4.44 -19.62 -4.77
C THR A 64 5.85 -19.91 -5.30
N GLN A 65 6.89 -19.34 -4.69
CA GLN A 65 8.26 -19.61 -5.10
C GLN A 65 8.76 -20.90 -4.45
N LEU A 66 9.23 -21.84 -5.28
CA LEU A 66 9.94 -23.04 -4.84
C LEU A 66 11.29 -22.70 -4.17
N GLU A 67 11.87 -21.56 -4.53
CA GLU A 67 13.11 -21.05 -3.96
C GLU A 67 12.83 -20.18 -2.73
N ARG A 68 13.82 -20.11 -1.82
CA ARG A 68 13.73 -19.27 -0.62
C ARG A 68 13.52 -17.80 -1.00
N LEU A 69 12.75 -17.07 -0.17
CA LEU A 69 12.59 -15.63 -0.29
C LEU A 69 13.94 -14.94 -0.52
N GLN A 70 14.02 -14.12 -1.57
CA GLN A 70 15.23 -13.39 -1.88
C GLN A 70 15.45 -12.28 -0.85
N PHE A 71 16.70 -12.07 -0.42
CA PHE A 71 17.07 -11.04 0.55
C PHE A 71 16.51 -9.65 0.16
N ARG A 72 16.56 -9.31 -1.12
CA ARG A 72 15.99 -8.06 -1.68
C ARG A 72 14.52 -7.87 -1.33
N GLN A 73 13.69 -8.90 -1.44
CA GLN A 73 12.25 -8.81 -1.16
C GLN A 73 12.00 -8.49 0.32
N ILE A 74 12.81 -9.08 1.20
CA ILE A 74 12.77 -8.83 2.64
C ILE A 74 13.18 -7.39 2.95
N TRP A 75 14.33 -6.92 2.43
CA TRP A 75 14.79 -5.54 2.68
C TRP A 75 13.86 -4.49 2.15
N VAL A 76 13.34 -4.66 0.94
CA VAL A 76 12.41 -3.70 0.35
C VAL A 76 11.12 -3.65 1.17
N THR A 77 10.62 -4.80 1.63
CA THR A 77 9.47 -4.86 2.55
C THR A 77 9.75 -4.11 3.85
N LEU A 78 10.92 -4.33 4.48
CA LEU A 78 11.31 -3.63 5.70
C LEU A 78 11.42 -2.11 5.51
N CYS A 79 12.00 -1.65 4.40
CA CYS A 79 12.08 -0.24 4.06
C CYS A 79 10.68 0.40 3.96
N VAL A 80 9.71 -0.30 3.38
CA VAL A 80 8.35 0.23 3.29
C VAL A 80 7.63 0.19 4.63
N ILE A 81 7.84 -0.83 5.45
CA ILE A 81 7.30 -0.86 6.82
C ILE A 81 7.84 0.35 7.60
N LEU A 82 9.14 0.62 7.54
CA LEU A 82 9.74 1.80 8.19
C LEU A 82 9.18 3.11 7.64
N TRP A 83 9.03 3.22 6.32
CA TRP A 83 8.45 4.40 5.68
C TRP A 83 6.98 4.60 6.08
N SER A 84 6.20 3.52 6.11
CA SER A 84 4.80 3.50 6.51
C SER A 84 4.64 3.86 8.00
N LEU A 85 5.52 3.37 8.88
CA LEU A 85 5.55 3.76 10.28
C LEU A 85 5.89 5.25 10.46
N ARG A 86 6.85 5.78 9.71
CA ARG A 86 7.18 7.21 9.73
C ARG A 86 6.01 8.06 9.28
N LEU A 87 5.37 7.70 8.16
CA LEU A 87 4.25 8.43 7.59
C LEU A 87 3.01 8.34 8.50
N GLY A 88 2.67 7.13 8.93
CA GLY A 88 1.56 6.84 9.83
C GLY A 88 1.75 7.47 11.20
N GLY A 89 2.95 7.46 11.76
CA GLY A 89 3.27 8.15 13.01
C GLY A 89 3.05 9.65 12.92
N PHE A 90 3.45 10.30 11.81
CA PHE A 90 3.16 11.71 11.57
C PHE A 90 1.65 12.00 11.47
N LEU A 91 0.90 11.15 10.77
CA LEU A 91 -0.56 11.27 10.63
C LEU A 91 -1.27 11.13 11.98
N VAL A 92 -0.87 10.13 12.78
CA VAL A 92 -1.41 9.88 14.12
C VAL A 92 -1.06 11.04 15.06
N TYR A 93 0.20 11.49 15.08
CA TYR A 93 0.62 12.66 15.86
C TYR A 93 -0.22 13.89 15.52
N ARG A 94 -0.44 14.15 14.23
CA ARG A 94 -1.25 15.29 13.78
C ARG A 94 -2.68 15.23 14.31
N MET A 95 -3.31 14.05 14.32
CA MET A 95 -4.68 13.90 14.85
C MET A 95 -4.75 14.17 16.36
N PHE A 96 -3.76 13.71 17.12
CA PHE A 96 -3.73 13.94 18.57
C PHE A 96 -3.42 15.39 18.95
N VAL A 97 -2.56 16.08 18.20
CA VAL A 97 -2.09 17.43 18.57
C VAL A 97 -2.89 18.56 17.92
N LEU A 98 -3.23 18.45 16.64
CA LEU A 98 -3.98 19.49 15.91
C LEU A 98 -5.50 19.25 15.92
N GLY A 99 -5.93 18.12 16.47
CA GLY A 99 -7.32 17.68 16.46
C GLY A 99 -7.67 16.87 15.20
N PRO A 100 -8.79 16.11 15.26
CA PRO A 100 -9.17 15.18 14.21
C PRO A 100 -9.76 15.84 12.95
N LEU A 101 -10.00 17.15 12.97
CA LEU A 101 -10.74 17.84 11.91
C LEU A 101 -9.82 18.21 10.73
N ASP A 102 -9.87 17.44 9.64
CA ASP A 102 -9.25 17.87 8.37
C ASP A 102 -10.20 18.85 7.66
N THR A 103 -9.82 20.15 7.60
CA THR A 103 -10.63 21.22 6.99
C THR A 103 -11.01 20.94 5.53
N ARG A 104 -10.24 20.08 4.85
CA ARG A 104 -10.46 19.68 3.46
C ARG A 104 -11.78 18.95 3.25
N ILE A 105 -12.22 18.16 4.23
CA ILE A 105 -13.45 17.37 4.11
C ILE A 105 -14.67 18.27 4.21
N ASP A 106 -14.62 19.29 5.09
CA ASP A 106 -15.66 20.31 5.17
C ASP A 106 -15.72 21.15 3.89
N ASP A 107 -14.58 21.47 3.27
CA ASP A 107 -14.54 22.22 2.02
C ASP A 107 -15.12 21.40 0.84
N ILE A 108 -14.79 20.12 0.77
CA ILE A 108 -15.35 19.19 -0.24
C ILE A 108 -16.85 19.00 -0.02
N ALA A 109 -17.28 18.78 1.23
CA ALA A 109 -18.68 18.61 1.57
C ALA A 109 -19.52 19.87 1.29
N LYS A 110 -18.96 21.07 1.53
CA LYS A 110 -19.61 22.34 1.20
C LYS A 110 -19.72 22.59 -0.29
N LYS A 111 -18.69 22.22 -1.08
CA LYS A 111 -18.62 22.53 -2.51
C LYS A 111 -19.35 21.52 -3.40
N TYR A 112 -19.32 20.24 -3.04
CA TYR A 112 -19.83 19.14 -3.87
C TYR A 112 -20.86 18.24 -3.16
N GLY A 113 -21.27 18.60 -1.93
CA GLY A 113 -22.25 17.87 -1.14
C GLY A 113 -21.66 16.68 -0.37
N ARG A 114 -22.37 16.18 0.64
CA ARG A 114 -21.86 15.13 1.56
C ARG A 114 -21.50 13.80 0.87
N PHE A 115 -22.13 13.47 -0.26
CA PHE A 115 -21.81 12.27 -1.03
C PHE A 115 -20.42 12.31 -1.69
N SER A 116 -19.88 13.50 -1.94
CA SER A 116 -18.54 13.66 -2.54
C SER A 116 -17.41 13.21 -1.61
N VAL A 117 -17.64 13.23 -0.29
CA VAL A 117 -16.70 12.73 0.72
C VAL A 117 -16.52 11.21 0.58
N ILE A 118 -17.61 10.48 0.32
CA ILE A 118 -17.58 9.02 0.11
C ILE A 118 -16.80 8.68 -1.17
N ALA A 119 -17.05 9.44 -2.25
CA ALA A 119 -16.33 9.26 -3.52
C ALA A 119 -14.83 9.57 -3.40
N PHE A 120 -14.46 10.56 -2.59
CA PHE A 120 -13.07 10.93 -2.31
C PHE A 120 -12.30 9.80 -1.63
N TRP A 121 -12.90 9.12 -0.65
CA TRP A 121 -12.24 8.01 0.04
C TRP A 121 -12.19 6.73 -0.79
N LEU A 122 -13.27 6.39 -1.50
CA LEU A 122 -13.37 5.10 -2.21
C LEU A 122 -12.61 5.06 -3.54
N CYS A 123 -12.61 6.14 -4.34
CA CYS A 123 -12.03 6.10 -5.68
C CYS A 123 -10.50 6.34 -5.64
N PRO A 124 -10.00 7.56 -5.43
CA PRO A 124 -8.57 7.81 -5.52
C PRO A 124 -7.80 7.18 -4.35
N HIS A 125 -8.39 7.14 -3.16
CA HIS A 125 -7.66 6.75 -1.96
C HIS A 125 -7.42 5.23 -1.85
N ALA A 126 -8.32 4.40 -2.39
CA ALA A 126 -8.11 2.95 -2.50
C ALA A 126 -7.03 2.60 -3.55
N PHE A 127 -7.00 3.33 -4.67
CA PHE A 127 -5.99 3.16 -5.72
C PHE A 127 -4.61 3.71 -5.34
N TRP A 128 -4.57 4.71 -4.45
CA TRP A 128 -3.32 5.28 -3.96
C TRP A 128 -2.38 4.22 -3.39
N SER A 129 -2.93 3.22 -2.70
CA SER A 129 -2.14 2.15 -2.11
C SER A 129 -1.35 1.35 -3.16
N VAL A 130 -1.99 1.08 -4.30
CA VAL A 130 -1.42 0.36 -5.45
C VAL A 130 -0.31 1.19 -6.10
N ILE A 131 -0.52 2.50 -6.25
CA ILE A 131 0.48 3.40 -6.84
C ILE A 131 1.74 3.43 -5.97
N CYS A 132 1.60 3.64 -4.66
CA CYS A 132 2.73 3.68 -3.74
C CYS A 132 3.47 2.34 -3.64
N CYS A 133 2.74 1.22 -3.71
CA CYS A 133 3.33 -0.11 -3.54
C CYS A 133 3.72 -0.80 -4.86
N LEU A 134 3.47 -0.18 -6.02
CA LEU A 134 3.82 -0.71 -7.33
C LEU A 134 5.28 -1.20 -7.45
N PRO A 135 6.31 -0.43 -7.02
CA PRO A 135 7.69 -0.90 -7.14
C PRO A 135 7.96 -2.16 -6.31
N ILE A 136 7.29 -2.31 -5.16
CA ILE A 136 7.42 -3.48 -4.30
C ILE A 136 6.67 -4.67 -4.88
N ALA A 137 5.46 -4.44 -5.42
CA ALA A 137 4.69 -5.46 -6.11
C ALA A 137 5.48 -6.07 -7.28
N LEU A 138 6.21 -5.24 -8.04
CA LEU A 138 7.12 -5.69 -9.10
C LEU A 138 8.26 -6.57 -8.56
N ILE A 139 8.87 -6.17 -7.44
CA ILE A 139 9.98 -6.91 -6.82
C ILE A 139 9.50 -8.26 -6.24
N HIS A 140 8.26 -8.32 -5.76
CA HIS A 140 7.63 -9.56 -5.28
C HIS A 140 7.25 -10.48 -6.44
N ALA A 141 6.71 -9.92 -7.53
CA ALA A 141 6.31 -10.68 -8.71
C ALA A 141 7.49 -11.30 -9.48
N PHE A 142 8.64 -10.61 -9.53
CA PHE A 142 9.78 -11.00 -10.34
C PHE A 142 11.05 -11.20 -9.48
N PRO A 143 11.33 -12.42 -8.99
CA PRO A 143 12.63 -12.73 -8.40
C PRO A 143 13.69 -12.65 -9.51
N MET A 144 14.87 -12.07 -9.23
CA MET A 144 15.96 -12.15 -10.23
C MET A 144 16.42 -13.60 -10.36
N ALA A 145 16.87 -13.99 -11.56
CA ALA A 145 17.64 -15.22 -11.73
C ALA A 145 18.79 -15.24 -10.70
N ASN A 146 18.95 -16.37 -10.02
CA ASN A 146 19.87 -16.57 -8.89
C ASN A 146 21.27 -16.00 -9.11
N VAL A 147 21.49 -14.74 -8.72
CA VAL A 147 22.84 -14.28 -8.36
C VAL A 147 23.06 -14.80 -6.95
N LYS A 148 23.74 -15.94 -6.84
CA LYS A 148 24.22 -16.45 -5.55
C LYS A 148 25.11 -15.36 -4.96
N PHE A 149 24.60 -14.66 -3.96
CA PHE A 149 25.38 -13.66 -3.24
C PHE A 149 26.38 -14.41 -2.37
N ASN A 150 27.63 -14.49 -2.80
CA ASN A 150 28.67 -15.13 -2.01
C ASN A 150 29.30 -14.06 -1.11
N ILE A 151 29.39 -14.32 0.19
CA ILE A 151 30.01 -13.39 1.15
C ILE A 151 31.50 -13.16 0.79
N LEU A 152 32.09 -14.11 0.06
CA LEU A 152 33.44 -14.03 -0.50
C LEU A 152 33.59 -12.99 -1.63
N ASP A 153 32.50 -12.48 -2.20
CA ASP A 153 32.56 -11.41 -3.22
C ASP A 153 32.72 -10.01 -2.59
N LEU A 154 32.64 -9.91 -1.27
CA LEU A 154 32.75 -8.68 -0.47
C LEU A 154 34.10 -8.52 0.23
N ILE A 155 34.98 -9.53 0.17
CA ILE A 155 36.30 -9.58 0.81
C ILE A 155 37.36 -9.71 -0.28
#